data_AF-A0A1I6IES7-F1
#
_entry.id   AF-A0A1I6IES7-F1
#
_cell.length_a   1.000
_cell.length_b   1.000
_cell.length_c   1.000
_cell.angle_alpha   90.00
_cell.angle_beta   90.00
_cell.angle_gamma   90.00
#
_symmetry.space_group_name_H-M   'P 1'
#
loop_
_entity.id
_entity.type
_entity.pdbx_description
1 polymer ?
#
loop_
_entity_poly.entity_id
_entity_poly.type
_entity_poly.pdbx_seq_one_letter_code
_entity_poly.pdbx_strand_id
1 'polypeptide(L)'
;METFIAQCIVLPVGSDAPHAATLAGRAIDSDALTSRARETLAITGHRLVSLENVTPAQDHLRRHGETELVAALLAAVSDAAPVQVSGFYPTNTAAAAHKSDPVLLVETYAITPLEVADTRPFWDRPWCPPELAKLLFEGTPNTFMIVDAAKRGELRKGFDIDALEMTCDTACLYSGAAAFELREVAPYLLDLTPFAAPDARIPAPLRDLFTTQWNGGSTLYLRTEADFETLHKHLRRFLRIRSSDDAEHWTVFRFWDPAVARVYFPGIASRPERVDRIFRVAADVPLEMVTGEGAQALRLVPRDPTGPAAEAKPIVFDAQDHALMQSVADTTFRAETADWLRTGYPDRFAAFDAAQMDGAVAHIMAEGRRVGCVSKDDFAYLAHMMITLGGWFHITGYPTTLVEILHDQTGDLHSRLSRAFLPAWQASPQAAVMAVWQELRAHLSALPVEAQVTPQEFGAVTARFLQPHANSVNAALAATKQDLAGLDLPLPAQGRLLLLTLIYGHRFYVDPLRGWAGQPTAQTIDTVWQATLE
;
A
#
# COMPACT_ATOMS: atom_id res chain seq x y z
N MET A 1 -30.04 -13.29 8.05
CA MET A 1 -29.33 -12.16 8.67
C MET A 1 -27.88 -12.56 8.78
N GLU A 2 -27.00 -11.69 8.34
CA GLU A 2 -25.55 -11.86 8.36
C GLU A 2 -24.95 -10.81 9.28
N THR A 3 -23.79 -11.12 9.88
CA THR A 3 -23.03 -10.14 10.66
C THR A 3 -22.06 -9.43 9.74
N PHE A 4 -22.09 -8.11 9.76
CA PHE A 4 -21.20 -7.24 9.01
C PHE A 4 -20.22 -6.56 9.95
N ILE A 5 -19.04 -6.24 9.43
CA ILE A 5 -18.06 -5.36 10.06
C ILE A 5 -17.93 -4.11 9.18
N ALA A 6 -17.89 -2.96 9.81
CA ALA A 6 -17.73 -1.67 9.16
C ALA A 6 -16.86 -0.74 10.02
N GLN A 7 -16.23 0.24 9.41
CA GLN A 7 -15.82 1.44 10.13
C GLN A 7 -16.98 2.42 10.15
N CYS A 8 -17.29 2.99 11.31
CA CYS A 8 -18.30 4.04 11.43
C CYS A 8 -17.64 5.37 11.77
N ILE A 9 -18.05 6.41 11.06
CA ILE A 9 -17.71 7.80 11.37
C ILE A 9 -18.94 8.43 12.02
N VAL A 10 -18.74 9.07 13.17
CA VAL A 10 -19.82 9.64 13.97
C VAL A 10 -19.46 11.04 14.47
N LEU A 11 -20.50 11.82 14.77
CA LEU A 11 -20.37 13.11 15.45
C LEU A 11 -21.02 13.02 16.84
N PRO A 12 -20.29 13.28 17.94
CA PRO A 12 -20.89 13.41 19.25
C PRO A 12 -21.91 14.55 19.26
N VAL A 13 -23.05 14.38 19.95
CA VAL A 13 -24.04 15.44 20.10
C VAL A 13 -23.40 16.63 20.84
N GLY A 14 -23.36 17.79 20.18
CA GLY A 14 -22.74 19.01 20.73
C GLY A 14 -21.26 19.22 20.33
N SER A 15 -20.70 18.37 19.47
CA SER A 15 -19.35 18.54 18.90
C SER A 15 -19.36 18.32 17.39
N ASP A 16 -18.65 19.17 16.66
CA ASP A 16 -18.43 19.00 15.21
C ASP A 16 -17.17 18.18 14.89
N ALA A 17 -16.47 17.67 15.91
CA ALA A 17 -15.29 16.83 15.73
C ALA A 17 -15.69 15.36 15.44
N PRO A 18 -15.37 14.81 14.26
CA PRO A 18 -15.67 13.42 13.94
C PRO A 18 -14.87 12.46 14.81
N HIS A 19 -15.51 11.34 15.13
CA HIS A 19 -14.90 10.20 15.80
C HIS A 19 -15.10 8.96 14.94
N ALA A 20 -14.16 8.04 15.00
CA ALA A 20 -14.26 6.74 14.34
C ALA A 20 -14.40 5.64 15.37
N ALA A 21 -15.07 4.59 14.95
CA ALA A 21 -15.13 3.34 15.68
C ALA A 21 -15.29 2.18 14.70
N THR A 22 -14.90 0.98 15.12
CA THR A 22 -15.24 -0.26 14.44
C THR A 22 -16.62 -0.70 14.90
N LEU A 23 -17.49 -1.02 13.95
CA LEU A 23 -18.85 -1.47 14.19
C LEU A 23 -18.99 -2.91 13.70
N ALA A 24 -19.61 -3.76 14.52
CA ALA A 24 -20.09 -5.06 14.11
C ALA A 24 -21.62 -5.09 14.26
N GLY A 25 -22.36 -5.61 13.27
CA GLY A 25 -23.81 -5.64 13.38
C GLY A 25 -24.49 -6.65 12.50
N ARG A 26 -25.60 -7.19 13.00
CA ARG A 26 -26.44 -8.15 12.29
C ARG A 26 -27.50 -7.44 11.46
N ALA A 27 -27.48 -7.67 10.15
CA ALA A 27 -28.43 -7.11 9.21
C ALA A 27 -28.76 -8.10 8.08
N ILE A 28 -29.73 -7.76 7.24
CA ILE A 28 -30.01 -8.52 6.01
C ILE A 28 -29.18 -8.03 4.82
N ASP A 29 -28.74 -6.77 4.87
CA ASP A 29 -27.90 -6.09 3.89
C ASP A 29 -27.25 -4.83 4.52
N SER A 30 -26.44 -4.11 3.74
CA SER A 30 -25.73 -2.90 4.17
C SER A 30 -26.67 -1.74 4.51
N ASP A 31 -27.83 -1.62 3.86
CA ASP A 31 -28.77 -0.51 4.09
C ASP A 31 -29.54 -0.71 5.41
N ALA A 32 -29.93 -1.95 5.70
CA ALA A 32 -30.50 -2.35 6.96
C ALA A 32 -29.49 -2.21 8.12
N LEU A 33 -28.20 -2.49 7.87
CA LEU A 33 -27.14 -2.23 8.85
C LEU A 33 -27.01 -0.74 9.15
N THR A 34 -26.99 0.10 8.12
CA THR A 34 -26.90 1.56 8.25
C THR A 34 -28.05 2.14 9.07
N SER A 35 -29.26 1.65 8.84
CA SER A 35 -30.46 2.07 9.59
C SER A 35 -30.37 1.70 11.07
N ARG A 36 -29.98 0.45 11.38
CA ARG A 36 -29.80 -0.04 12.76
C ARG A 36 -28.64 0.65 13.48
N ALA A 37 -27.55 0.91 12.77
CA ALA A 37 -26.41 1.65 13.31
C ALA A 37 -26.81 3.08 13.69
N ARG A 38 -27.61 3.75 12.86
CA ARG A 38 -28.11 5.11 13.14
C ARG A 38 -28.96 5.17 14.41
N GLU A 39 -29.86 4.21 14.59
CA GLU A 39 -30.70 4.12 15.79
C GLU A 39 -29.87 3.87 17.06
N THR A 40 -28.94 2.91 16.99
CA THR A 40 -28.08 2.53 18.12
C THR A 40 -27.15 3.67 18.54
N LEU A 41 -26.55 4.36 17.57
CA LEU A 41 -25.66 5.49 17.82
C LEU A 41 -26.40 6.72 18.36
N ALA A 42 -27.63 6.97 17.89
CA ALA A 42 -28.45 8.07 18.40
C ALA A 42 -28.77 7.91 19.89
N ILE A 43 -29.02 6.67 20.36
CA ILE A 43 -29.25 6.36 21.78
C ILE A 43 -28.00 6.67 22.62
N THR A 44 -26.81 6.46 22.06
CA THR A 44 -25.53 6.69 22.73
C THR A 44 -25.00 8.12 22.56
N GLY A 45 -25.83 9.05 22.06
CA GLY A 45 -25.45 10.46 21.91
C GLY A 45 -24.51 10.75 20.73
N HIS A 46 -24.54 9.91 19.70
CA HIS A 46 -23.72 10.05 18.50
C HIS A 46 -24.58 10.07 17.24
N ARG A 47 -24.29 10.99 16.32
CA ARG A 47 -24.92 11.03 15.00
C ARG A 47 -24.04 10.30 14.00
N LEU A 48 -24.56 9.22 13.39
CA LEU A 48 -23.87 8.51 12.33
C LEU A 48 -23.68 9.40 11.09
N VAL A 49 -22.44 9.54 10.62
CA VAL A 49 -22.05 10.27 9.41
C VAL A 49 -21.95 9.31 8.22
N SER A 50 -21.14 8.27 8.34
CA SER A 50 -20.92 7.25 7.31
C SER A 50 -20.64 5.88 7.93
N LEU A 51 -20.98 4.82 7.18
CA LEU A 51 -20.39 3.50 7.34
C LEU A 51 -19.48 3.26 6.15
N GLU A 52 -18.24 2.90 6.42
CA GLU A 52 -17.19 2.67 5.44
C GLU A 52 -16.69 1.23 5.57
N ASN A 53 -16.21 0.67 4.46
CA ASN A 53 -15.67 -0.70 4.42
C ASN A 53 -16.65 -1.76 4.97
N VAL A 54 -17.95 -1.59 4.70
CA VAL A 54 -18.98 -2.54 5.11
C VAL A 54 -18.73 -3.87 4.42
N THR A 55 -18.37 -4.87 5.20
CA THR A 55 -18.01 -6.20 4.71
C THR A 55 -18.69 -7.27 5.55
N PRO A 56 -19.16 -8.39 4.96
CA PRO A 56 -19.53 -9.56 5.74
C PRO A 56 -18.42 -9.94 6.71
N ALA A 57 -18.74 -10.32 7.95
CA ALA A 57 -17.74 -10.62 8.98
C ALA A 57 -16.78 -11.73 8.54
N GLN A 58 -17.29 -12.75 7.83
CA GLN A 58 -16.45 -13.81 7.26
C GLN A 58 -15.48 -13.30 6.20
N ASP A 59 -15.87 -12.29 5.40
CA ASP A 59 -15.00 -11.69 4.39
C ASP A 59 -13.96 -10.77 5.04
N HIS A 60 -14.37 -10.02 6.06
CA HIS A 60 -13.48 -9.16 6.82
C HIS A 60 -12.38 -9.98 7.52
N LEU A 61 -12.76 -11.06 8.21
CA LEU A 61 -11.82 -11.96 8.88
C LEU A 61 -10.88 -12.64 7.87
N ARG A 62 -11.38 -12.98 6.68
CA ARG A 62 -10.55 -13.51 5.59
C ARG A 62 -9.50 -12.51 5.08
N ARG A 63 -9.86 -11.22 4.98
CA ARG A 63 -8.98 -10.16 4.43
C ARG A 63 -8.02 -9.56 5.44
N HIS A 64 -8.43 -9.47 6.70
CA HIS A 64 -7.73 -8.67 7.72
C HIS A 64 -7.33 -9.48 8.96
N GLY A 65 -7.69 -10.77 9.02
CA GLY A 65 -7.50 -11.59 10.20
C GLY A 65 -8.46 -11.24 11.34
N GLU A 66 -8.41 -12.02 12.41
CA GLU A 66 -9.17 -11.77 13.63
C GLU A 66 -8.34 -10.94 14.61
N THR A 67 -8.81 -9.73 14.92
CA THR A 67 -8.22 -8.90 15.98
C THR A 67 -9.00 -9.07 17.27
N GLU A 68 -8.37 -8.84 18.43
CA GLU A 68 -9.02 -8.93 19.75
C GLU A 68 -10.27 -8.03 19.83
N LEU A 69 -10.20 -6.84 19.24
CA LEU A 69 -11.34 -5.92 19.15
C LEU A 69 -12.48 -6.51 18.29
N VAL A 70 -12.18 -7.04 17.11
CA VAL A 70 -13.18 -7.61 16.21
C VAL A 70 -13.81 -8.87 16.83
N ALA A 71 -13.02 -9.74 17.46
CA ALA A 71 -13.51 -10.91 18.17
C ALA A 71 -14.46 -10.50 19.31
N ALA A 72 -14.08 -9.51 20.12
CA ALA A 72 -14.92 -9.00 21.20
C ALA A 72 -16.24 -8.39 20.69
N LEU A 73 -16.19 -7.61 19.61
CA LEU A 73 -17.38 -7.02 19.00
C LEU A 73 -18.31 -8.10 18.42
N LEU A 74 -17.76 -9.06 17.67
CA LEU A 74 -18.53 -10.17 17.10
C LEU A 74 -19.19 -11.03 18.19
N ALA A 75 -18.47 -11.31 19.28
CA ALA A 75 -19.01 -12.06 20.42
C ALA A 75 -20.11 -11.29 21.17
N ALA A 76 -20.09 -9.97 21.15
CA ALA A 76 -21.08 -9.11 21.80
C ALA A 76 -22.34 -8.86 20.96
N VAL A 77 -22.33 -9.15 19.65
CA VAL A 77 -23.51 -9.00 18.79
C VAL A 77 -24.54 -10.08 19.14
N SER A 78 -25.75 -9.66 19.52
CA SER A 78 -26.85 -10.56 19.92
C SER A 78 -28.20 -10.07 19.38
N ASP A 79 -29.27 -10.85 19.58
CA ASP A 79 -30.62 -10.43 19.19
C ASP A 79 -31.09 -9.17 19.95
N ALA A 80 -30.69 -9.04 21.22
CA ALA A 80 -31.03 -7.89 22.06
C ALA A 80 -30.14 -6.67 21.79
N ALA A 81 -28.94 -6.88 21.26
CA ALA A 81 -27.99 -5.82 20.90
C ALA A 81 -27.41 -6.12 19.50
N PRO A 82 -28.17 -5.83 18.43
CA PRO A 82 -27.84 -6.26 17.07
C PRO A 82 -26.71 -5.45 16.44
N VAL A 83 -26.27 -4.37 17.08
CA VAL A 83 -25.14 -3.53 16.66
C VAL A 83 -24.25 -3.30 17.88
N GLN A 84 -22.96 -3.55 17.72
CA GLN A 84 -21.91 -3.29 18.70
C GLN A 84 -20.89 -2.36 18.09
N VAL A 85 -20.35 -1.46 18.90
CA VAL A 85 -19.42 -0.42 18.47
C VAL A 85 -18.24 -0.41 19.44
N SER A 86 -17.03 -0.28 18.90
CA SER A 86 -15.83 -0.11 19.72
C SER A 86 -15.85 1.20 20.50
N GLY A 87 -14.83 1.43 21.32
CA GLY A 87 -14.55 2.78 21.81
C GLY A 87 -14.38 3.77 20.65
N PHE A 88 -14.91 4.98 20.84
CA PHE A 88 -14.73 6.09 19.91
C PHE A 88 -13.36 6.71 20.13
N TYR A 89 -12.60 6.85 19.06
CA TYR A 89 -11.38 7.63 19.05
C TYR A 89 -11.58 8.86 18.16
N PRO A 90 -11.06 10.04 18.57
CA PRO A 90 -11.09 11.21 17.72
C PRO A 90 -10.38 10.85 16.43
N THR A 91 -11.05 11.04 15.30
CA THR A 91 -10.34 10.89 14.05
C THR A 91 -9.40 12.08 13.91
N ASN A 92 -8.14 11.81 13.56
CA ASN A 92 -7.29 12.87 13.00
C ASN A 92 -7.76 13.27 11.58
N THR A 93 -8.96 12.85 11.17
CA THR A 93 -9.67 13.39 10.03
C THR A 93 -10.34 14.71 10.44
N ALA A 94 -9.52 15.76 10.46
CA ALA A 94 -9.93 17.05 9.88
C ALA A 94 -10.12 16.93 8.35
N ALA A 95 -10.70 15.82 7.92
CA ALA A 95 -11.19 15.49 6.61
C ALA A 95 -12.54 14.80 6.85
N ALA A 96 -13.43 15.47 7.59
CA ALA A 96 -14.78 15.49 7.09
C ALA A 96 -14.62 15.92 5.64
N ALA A 97 -14.88 15.01 4.69
CA ALA A 97 -15.17 15.43 3.33
C ALA A 97 -16.23 16.51 3.51
N HIS A 98 -15.83 17.78 3.41
CA HIS A 98 -16.79 18.81 3.26
C HIS A 98 -17.66 18.32 2.10
N LYS A 99 -18.96 18.20 2.35
CA LYS A 99 -19.98 18.16 1.30
C LYS A 99 -19.96 19.46 0.45
N SER A 100 -18.86 20.20 0.44
CA SER A 100 -18.51 21.10 -0.64
C SER A 100 -18.15 20.21 -1.82
N ASP A 101 -18.98 20.32 -2.84
CA ASP A 101 -18.64 19.95 -4.20
C ASP A 101 -17.14 20.16 -4.51
N PRO A 102 -16.45 19.17 -5.11
CA PRO A 102 -15.02 19.28 -5.39
C PRO A 102 -14.75 20.45 -6.33
N VAL A 103 -13.92 21.39 -5.88
CA VAL A 103 -13.51 22.59 -6.61
C VAL A 103 -12.35 22.30 -7.58
N LEU A 104 -11.70 21.15 -7.45
CA LEU A 104 -10.83 20.55 -8.45
C LEU A 104 -11.54 19.36 -9.09
N LEU A 105 -11.70 19.39 -10.41
CA LEU A 105 -12.18 18.25 -11.18
C LEU A 105 -11.03 17.26 -11.37
N VAL A 106 -11.31 15.99 -11.11
CA VAL A 106 -10.37 14.88 -11.23
C VAL A 106 -10.95 13.91 -12.24
N GLU A 107 -10.40 13.91 -13.45
CA GLU A 107 -10.90 13.15 -14.59
C GLU A 107 -9.90 12.07 -14.97
N THR A 108 -10.38 10.84 -15.19
CA THR A 108 -9.53 9.71 -15.61
C THR A 108 -9.82 9.37 -17.06
N TYR A 109 -8.76 9.27 -17.86
CA TYR A 109 -8.82 8.91 -19.26
C TYR A 109 -8.05 7.61 -19.48
N ALA A 110 -8.65 6.67 -20.20
CA ALA A 110 -7.93 5.52 -20.72
C ALA A 110 -7.01 5.98 -21.86
N ILE A 111 -5.77 5.55 -21.82
CA ILE A 111 -4.75 5.87 -22.82
C ILE A 111 -4.26 4.56 -23.43
N THR A 112 -4.29 4.49 -24.75
CA THR A 112 -3.76 3.34 -25.48
C THR A 112 -2.23 3.49 -25.59
N PRO A 113 -1.42 2.67 -24.89
CA PRO A 113 0.04 2.78 -24.99
C PRO A 113 0.50 2.54 -26.43
N LEU A 114 1.57 3.23 -26.85
CA LEU A 114 2.13 3.05 -28.18
C LEU A 114 2.73 1.64 -28.34
N GLU A 115 2.58 1.05 -29.52
CA GLU A 115 3.15 -0.27 -29.81
C GLU A 115 4.69 -0.23 -29.82
N VAL A 116 5.29 -1.07 -28.97
CA VAL A 116 6.76 -1.19 -28.85
C VAL A 116 7.39 -1.83 -30.10
N ALA A 117 6.63 -2.65 -30.84
CA ALA A 117 7.11 -3.44 -31.99
C ALA A 117 6.97 -2.75 -33.36
N ASP A 118 6.75 -1.44 -33.40
CA ASP A 118 6.57 -0.70 -34.65
C ASP A 118 7.85 -0.70 -35.52
N THR A 119 7.76 -1.28 -36.71
CA THR A 119 8.89 -1.48 -37.64
C THR A 119 9.18 -0.27 -38.53
N ARG A 120 8.35 0.78 -38.50
CA ARG A 120 8.59 2.01 -39.26
C ARG A 120 9.91 2.69 -38.83
N PRO A 121 10.52 3.53 -39.67
CA PRO A 121 11.61 4.40 -39.23
C PRO A 121 11.18 5.27 -38.04
N PHE A 122 12.10 5.60 -37.13
CA PHE A 122 11.72 6.22 -35.84
C PHE A 122 10.95 7.54 -36.01
N TRP A 123 11.21 8.31 -37.07
CA TRP A 123 10.53 9.58 -37.37
C TRP A 123 9.09 9.40 -37.87
N ASP A 124 8.76 8.25 -38.47
CA ASP A 124 7.42 7.93 -39.01
C ASP A 124 6.52 7.17 -38.01
N ARG A 125 7.08 6.76 -36.86
CA ARG A 125 6.30 6.17 -35.77
C ARG A 125 5.39 7.24 -35.14
N PRO A 126 4.27 6.88 -34.51
CA PRO A 126 3.61 7.77 -33.55
C PRO A 126 4.54 8.05 -32.38
N TRP A 127 4.48 9.27 -31.84
CA TRP A 127 5.32 9.69 -30.71
C TRP A 127 4.54 9.97 -29.43
N CYS A 128 3.23 10.19 -29.55
CA CYS A 128 2.33 10.37 -28.42
C CYS A 128 1.07 9.54 -28.66
N PRO A 129 0.53 8.84 -27.65
CA PRO A 129 -0.81 8.27 -27.71
C PRO A 129 -1.84 9.32 -28.17
N PRO A 130 -2.73 9.01 -29.13
CA PRO A 130 -3.70 9.98 -29.64
C PRO A 130 -4.58 10.60 -28.55
N GLU A 131 -4.98 9.81 -27.56
CA GLU A 131 -5.79 10.25 -26.43
C GLU A 131 -5.01 11.24 -25.55
N LEU A 132 -3.72 10.98 -25.32
CA LEU A 132 -2.84 11.88 -24.57
C LEU A 132 -2.56 13.16 -25.36
N ALA A 133 -2.29 13.05 -26.67
CA ALA A 133 -2.08 14.22 -27.54
C ALA A 133 -3.30 15.15 -27.53
N LYS A 134 -4.51 14.57 -27.54
CA LYS A 134 -5.76 15.32 -27.37
C LYS A 134 -5.82 16.07 -26.04
N LEU A 135 -5.51 15.42 -24.93
CA LEU A 135 -5.50 16.06 -23.61
C LEU A 135 -4.49 17.22 -23.53
N LEU A 136 -3.30 17.02 -24.11
CA LEU A 136 -2.19 17.96 -23.97
C LEU A 136 -2.25 19.13 -24.96
N PHE A 137 -2.66 18.90 -26.20
CA PHE A 137 -2.44 19.87 -27.29
C PHE A 137 -3.74 20.41 -27.91
N GLU A 138 -4.93 19.84 -27.64
CA GLU A 138 -6.17 20.44 -28.14
C GLU A 138 -6.57 21.68 -27.35
N GLY A 139 -6.86 22.78 -28.05
CA GLY A 139 -7.32 24.04 -27.48
C GLY A 139 -6.29 25.16 -27.65
N THR A 140 -6.47 26.23 -26.88
CA THR A 140 -5.64 27.45 -26.89
C THR A 140 -4.57 27.55 -25.79
N PRO A 141 -4.61 26.82 -24.65
CA PRO A 141 -3.58 26.94 -23.62
C PRO A 141 -2.19 26.51 -24.09
N ASN A 142 -1.17 27.18 -23.57
CA ASN A 142 0.23 26.74 -23.68
C ASN A 142 0.42 25.40 -22.96
N THR A 143 1.37 24.60 -23.44
CA THR A 143 1.64 23.26 -22.91
C THR A 143 3.07 23.20 -22.39
N PHE A 144 3.22 22.79 -21.14
CA PHE A 144 4.51 22.65 -20.48
C PHE A 144 4.63 21.28 -19.83
N MET A 145 5.83 20.96 -19.36
CA MET A 145 6.09 19.73 -18.63
C MET A 145 7.14 19.96 -17.57
N ILE A 146 6.95 19.36 -16.40
CA ILE A 146 8.01 19.21 -15.40
C ILE A 146 8.63 17.82 -15.58
N VAL A 147 9.95 17.79 -15.73
CA VAL A 147 10.75 16.55 -15.79
C VAL A 147 11.57 16.43 -14.51
N ASP A 148 11.51 15.26 -13.88
CA ASP A 148 12.36 14.91 -12.75
C ASP A 148 13.71 14.37 -13.24
N ALA A 149 14.79 15.16 -13.09
CA ALA A 149 16.11 14.78 -13.60
C ALA A 149 16.66 13.52 -12.94
N ALA A 150 16.32 13.24 -11.67
CA ALA A 150 16.77 12.02 -10.98
C ALA A 150 16.18 10.78 -11.65
N LYS A 151 14.84 10.73 -11.77
CA LYS A 151 14.13 9.60 -12.40
C LYS A 151 14.50 9.45 -13.87
N ARG A 152 14.65 10.57 -14.59
CA ARG A 152 15.11 10.53 -15.99
C ARG A 152 16.54 9.98 -16.09
N GLY A 153 17.43 10.37 -15.18
CA GLY A 153 18.79 9.90 -15.10
C GLY A 153 18.88 8.38 -14.88
N GLU A 154 18.03 7.83 -14.02
CA GLU A 154 17.90 6.39 -13.81
C GLU A 154 17.43 5.66 -15.08
N LEU A 155 16.41 6.20 -15.75
CA LEU A 155 15.84 5.61 -16.98
C LEU A 155 16.83 5.64 -18.15
N ARG A 156 17.56 6.75 -18.34
CA ARG A 156 18.52 6.91 -19.44
C ARG A 156 19.94 6.45 -19.09
N LYS A 157 20.20 6.12 -17.82
CA LYS A 157 21.53 5.85 -17.28
C LYS A 157 22.53 6.99 -17.54
N GLY A 158 22.07 8.23 -17.38
CA GLY A 158 22.87 9.43 -17.59
C GLY A 158 22.06 10.73 -17.54
N PHE A 159 22.74 11.86 -17.32
CA PHE A 159 22.15 13.19 -17.30
C PHE A 159 22.13 13.81 -18.70
N ASP A 160 20.96 14.16 -19.21
CA ASP A 160 20.76 14.64 -20.58
C ASP A 160 19.86 15.88 -20.70
N ILE A 161 19.65 16.61 -19.59
CA ILE A 161 18.87 17.86 -19.59
C ILE A 161 19.52 18.91 -20.51
N ASP A 162 20.85 18.93 -20.62
CA ASP A 162 21.57 19.83 -21.53
C ASP A 162 21.10 19.65 -23.00
N ALA A 163 20.70 18.44 -23.40
CA ALA A 163 20.14 18.20 -24.74
C ALA A 163 18.72 18.74 -24.90
N LEU A 164 17.94 18.82 -23.81
CA LEU A 164 16.61 19.42 -23.78
C LEU A 164 16.72 20.95 -23.84
N GLU A 165 17.67 21.55 -23.13
CA GLU A 165 17.97 22.99 -23.18
C GLU A 165 18.35 23.47 -24.58
N MET A 166 19.00 22.61 -25.38
CA MET A 166 19.29 22.90 -26.80
C MET A 166 18.06 22.78 -27.72
N THR A 167 16.97 22.20 -27.23
CA THR A 167 15.79 21.82 -28.02
C THR A 167 14.60 22.73 -27.77
N CYS A 168 14.36 23.12 -26.51
CA CYS A 168 13.29 24.02 -26.12
C CYS A 168 13.63 24.78 -24.83
N ASP A 169 12.84 25.81 -24.55
CA ASP A 169 12.97 26.58 -23.31
C ASP A 169 12.85 25.64 -22.11
N THR A 170 13.91 25.59 -21.32
CA THR A 170 14.09 24.66 -20.22
C THR A 170 14.66 25.42 -19.03
N ALA A 171 14.07 25.26 -17.84
CA ALA A 171 14.52 25.95 -16.65
C ALA A 171 14.39 25.09 -15.38
N CYS A 172 15.46 25.04 -14.59
CA CYS A 172 15.46 24.40 -13.27
C CYS A 172 14.52 25.13 -12.31
N LEU A 173 13.70 24.41 -11.54
CA LEU A 173 12.87 25.04 -10.51
C LEU A 173 13.68 25.40 -9.25
N TYR A 174 14.86 24.83 -9.02
CA TYR A 174 15.76 25.32 -7.96
C TYR A 174 16.43 26.65 -8.34
N SER A 175 17.03 27.33 -7.37
CA SER A 175 17.75 28.60 -7.60
C SER A 175 19.01 28.69 -6.77
N GLY A 176 19.91 29.60 -7.17
CA GLY A 176 21.17 29.84 -6.48
C GLY A 176 22.05 28.59 -6.51
N ALA A 177 22.80 28.36 -5.44
CA ALA A 177 23.71 27.21 -5.34
C ALA A 177 22.99 25.87 -5.57
N ALA A 178 21.76 25.71 -5.05
CA ALA A 178 20.99 24.47 -5.20
C ALA A 178 20.68 24.12 -6.66
N ALA A 179 20.52 25.11 -7.56
CA ALA A 179 20.30 24.82 -8.98
C ALA A 179 21.52 24.19 -9.65
N PHE A 180 22.71 24.51 -9.18
CA PHE A 180 23.97 23.95 -9.68
C PHE A 180 24.30 22.63 -8.99
N GLU A 181 24.27 22.61 -7.66
CA GLU A 181 24.66 21.45 -6.84
C GLU A 181 23.70 20.26 -6.99
N LEU A 182 22.41 20.53 -7.16
CA LEU A 182 21.37 19.50 -7.28
C LEU A 182 20.89 19.33 -8.73
N ARG A 183 21.64 19.83 -9.73
CA ARG A 183 21.19 19.84 -11.14
C ARG A 183 20.76 18.46 -11.65
N GLU A 184 21.45 17.40 -11.23
CA GLU A 184 21.18 16.03 -11.68
C GLU A 184 19.94 15.41 -11.03
N VAL A 185 19.40 16.03 -9.97
CA VAL A 185 18.24 15.54 -9.22
C VAL A 185 17.13 16.59 -9.10
N ALA A 186 17.26 17.71 -9.82
CA ALA A 186 16.33 18.81 -9.79
C ALA A 186 15.14 18.60 -10.74
N PRO A 187 13.98 19.21 -10.44
CA PRO A 187 12.89 19.32 -11.40
C PRO A 187 13.14 20.45 -12.41
N TYR A 188 12.87 20.19 -13.68
CA TYR A 188 13.00 21.14 -14.79
C TYR A 188 11.66 21.37 -15.49
N LEU A 189 11.30 22.64 -15.70
CA LEU A 189 10.16 23.04 -16.51
C LEU A 189 10.61 23.17 -17.97
N LEU A 190 9.86 22.55 -18.89
CA LEU A 190 10.07 22.58 -20.33
C LEU A 190 8.86 23.20 -21.03
N ASP A 191 9.10 24.05 -22.03
CA ASP A 191 8.06 24.52 -22.95
C ASP A 191 7.84 23.53 -24.09
N LEU A 192 6.61 23.03 -24.21
CA LEU A 192 6.18 22.13 -25.26
C LEU A 192 5.24 22.80 -26.27
N THR A 193 4.85 24.06 -26.03
CA THR A 193 3.92 24.83 -26.87
C THR A 193 4.35 24.87 -28.34
N PRO A 194 5.64 25.04 -28.69
CA PRO A 194 6.07 25.01 -30.10
C PRO A 194 5.81 23.69 -30.82
N PHE A 195 5.58 22.60 -30.09
CA PHE A 195 5.36 21.26 -30.64
C PHE A 195 3.88 20.83 -30.64
N ALA A 196 2.96 21.73 -30.29
CA ALA A 196 1.52 21.45 -30.23
C ALA A 196 0.84 21.38 -31.61
N ALA A 197 1.50 21.85 -32.67
CA ALA A 197 0.91 21.84 -34.01
C ALA A 197 0.81 20.40 -34.58
N PRO A 198 -0.26 20.05 -35.31
CA PRO A 198 -0.47 18.69 -35.86
C PRO A 198 0.67 18.18 -36.76
N ASP A 199 1.41 19.08 -37.40
CA ASP A 199 2.54 18.80 -38.29
C ASP A 199 3.91 19.04 -37.64
N ALA A 200 3.95 19.45 -36.36
CA ALA A 200 5.19 19.66 -35.63
C ALA A 200 5.97 18.35 -35.50
N ARG A 201 7.22 18.36 -35.95
CA ARG A 201 8.15 17.25 -35.72
C ARG A 201 8.69 17.34 -34.30
N ILE A 202 8.39 16.35 -33.46
CA ILE A 202 8.98 16.29 -32.13
C ILE A 202 10.47 15.89 -32.20
N PRO A 203 11.38 16.66 -31.59
CA PRO A 203 12.78 16.30 -31.48
C PRO A 203 13.01 14.98 -30.72
N ALA A 204 14.04 14.23 -31.09
CA ALA A 204 14.33 12.93 -30.49
C ALA A 204 14.49 12.97 -28.95
N PRO A 205 15.16 13.97 -28.33
CA PRO A 205 15.27 14.04 -26.86
C PRO A 205 13.93 14.16 -26.13
N LEU A 206 12.94 14.80 -26.76
CA LEU A 206 11.59 15.00 -26.23
C LEU A 206 10.69 13.78 -26.49
N ARG A 207 10.92 13.07 -27.59
CA ARG A 207 10.09 11.94 -28.01
C ARG A 207 9.99 10.84 -26.95
N ASP A 208 11.10 10.49 -26.32
CA ASP A 208 11.15 9.44 -25.29
C ASP A 208 10.22 9.75 -24.10
N LEU A 209 9.98 11.04 -23.81
CA LEU A 209 9.09 11.49 -22.73
C LEU A 209 7.65 11.04 -22.98
N PHE A 210 7.20 11.03 -24.23
CA PHE A 210 5.84 10.66 -24.63
C PHE A 210 5.67 9.19 -25.00
N THR A 211 6.74 8.49 -25.36
CA THR A 211 6.67 7.08 -25.74
C THR A 211 6.84 6.15 -24.54
N THR A 212 7.70 6.52 -23.58
CA THR A 212 8.12 5.62 -22.49
C THR A 212 7.97 6.19 -21.09
N GLN A 213 7.88 7.52 -20.93
CA GLN A 213 7.98 8.13 -19.60
C GLN A 213 6.67 8.77 -19.10
N TRP A 214 5.72 9.06 -20.00
CA TRP A 214 4.44 9.69 -19.67
C TRP A 214 3.62 8.89 -18.64
N ASN A 215 3.75 7.56 -18.64
CA ASN A 215 3.12 6.63 -17.69
C ASN A 215 4.10 6.03 -16.67
N GLY A 216 5.39 6.39 -16.76
CA GLY A 216 6.51 5.84 -15.99
C GLY A 216 6.98 6.75 -14.85
N GLY A 217 6.23 7.81 -14.55
CA GLY A 217 6.38 8.52 -13.29
C GLY A 217 7.51 9.56 -13.21
N SER A 218 8.04 10.06 -14.34
CA SER A 218 9.07 11.13 -14.35
C SER A 218 8.58 12.48 -14.88
N THR A 219 7.33 12.55 -15.35
CA THR A 219 6.78 13.73 -16.04
C THR A 219 5.44 14.16 -15.44
N LEU A 220 5.29 15.46 -15.21
CA LEU A 220 4.01 16.11 -14.91
C LEU A 220 3.72 17.13 -16.02
N TYR A 221 2.67 16.93 -16.80
CA TYR A 221 2.28 17.88 -17.84
C TYR A 221 1.41 18.99 -17.27
N LEU A 222 1.57 20.18 -17.82
CA LEU A 222 0.90 21.39 -17.36
C LEU A 222 0.28 22.12 -18.55
N ARG A 223 -0.93 22.65 -18.39
CA ARG A 223 -1.57 23.52 -19.39
C ARG A 223 -2.09 24.79 -18.75
N THR A 224 -1.78 25.93 -19.35
CA THR A 224 -2.21 27.25 -18.85
C THR A 224 -2.05 28.31 -19.93
N GLU A 225 -2.76 29.43 -19.82
CA GLU A 225 -2.55 30.60 -20.71
C GLU A 225 -1.35 31.46 -20.27
N ALA A 226 -0.78 31.20 -19.09
CA ALA A 226 0.43 31.89 -18.63
C ALA A 226 1.63 31.60 -19.55
N ASP A 227 2.53 32.59 -19.64
CA ASP A 227 3.83 32.40 -20.29
C ASP A 227 4.79 31.56 -19.42
N PHE A 228 5.88 31.12 -20.04
CA PHE A 228 6.89 30.25 -19.43
C PHE A 228 7.47 30.83 -18.13
N GLU A 229 7.85 32.11 -18.12
CA GLU A 229 8.43 32.76 -16.94
C GLU A 229 7.44 32.87 -15.78
N THR A 230 6.18 33.20 -16.08
CA THR A 230 5.13 33.36 -15.07
C THR A 230 4.82 32.02 -14.43
N LEU A 231 4.68 30.96 -15.24
CA LEU A 231 4.50 29.60 -14.73
C LEU A 231 5.71 29.12 -13.92
N HIS A 232 6.93 29.37 -14.39
CA HIS A 232 8.16 29.03 -13.66
C HIS A 232 8.18 29.67 -12.27
N LYS A 233 7.91 30.98 -12.19
CA LYS A 233 7.83 31.71 -10.92
C LYS A 233 6.74 31.16 -10.00
N HIS A 234 5.57 30.80 -10.55
CA HIS A 234 4.46 30.21 -9.81
C HIS A 234 4.86 28.88 -9.15
N LEU A 235 5.36 27.93 -9.94
CA LEU A 235 5.71 26.57 -9.49
C LEU A 235 6.78 26.54 -8.40
N ARG A 236 7.76 27.45 -8.48
CA ARG A 236 8.87 27.54 -7.53
C ARG A 236 8.44 27.82 -6.09
N ARG A 237 7.23 28.34 -5.89
CA ARG A 237 6.69 28.67 -4.57
C ARG A 237 6.31 27.42 -3.75
N PHE A 238 6.19 26.27 -4.40
CA PHE A 238 5.72 25.02 -3.78
C PHE A 238 6.82 24.01 -3.50
N LEU A 239 8.08 24.32 -3.82
CA LEU A 239 9.20 23.39 -3.65
C LEU A 239 9.51 23.06 -2.19
N ARG A 240 9.13 23.95 -1.27
CA ARG A 240 9.34 23.81 0.17
C ARG A 240 8.06 24.14 0.92
N ILE A 241 7.76 23.34 1.91
CA ILE A 241 6.60 23.47 2.78
C ILE A 241 7.04 23.52 4.24
N ARG A 242 6.21 24.11 5.10
CA ARG A 242 6.34 24.01 6.56
C ARG A 242 5.29 23.07 7.10
N SER A 243 5.56 22.43 8.23
CA SER A 243 4.53 21.73 9.00
C SER A 243 3.82 22.69 9.94
N SER A 244 2.53 22.46 10.22
CA SER A 244 1.83 23.09 11.34
C SER A 244 2.43 22.68 12.69
N ASP A 245 2.96 21.46 12.76
CA ASP A 245 3.44 20.82 13.98
C ASP A 245 4.89 21.21 14.29
N ASP A 246 5.62 21.62 13.26
CA ASP A 246 6.98 22.16 13.36
C ASP A 246 7.16 23.25 12.29
N ALA A 247 6.94 24.50 12.72
CA ALA A 247 7.02 25.66 11.85
C ALA A 247 8.48 26.06 11.50
N GLU A 248 9.47 25.49 12.20
CA GLU A 248 10.89 25.77 11.98
C GLU A 248 11.49 24.82 10.93
N HIS A 249 10.95 23.60 10.80
CA HIS A 249 11.41 22.63 9.82
C HIS A 249 10.77 22.83 8.44
N TRP A 250 11.62 22.94 7.42
CA TRP A 250 11.20 23.00 6.03
C TRP A 250 11.46 21.67 5.32
N THR A 251 10.43 21.09 4.74
CA THR A 251 10.53 19.85 3.96
C THR A 251 10.37 20.15 2.47
N VAL A 252 11.05 19.38 1.62
CA VAL A 252 10.86 19.46 0.16
C VAL A 252 9.52 18.84 -0.19
N PHE A 253 8.66 19.58 -0.87
CA PHE A 253 7.41 19.05 -1.42
C PHE A 253 7.60 18.72 -2.90
N ARG A 254 7.80 17.44 -3.19
CA ARG A 254 7.99 16.91 -4.56
C ARG A 254 6.67 16.83 -5.31
N PHE A 255 5.94 17.94 -5.42
CA PHE A 255 4.62 17.99 -6.06
C PHE A 255 4.62 17.53 -7.53
N TRP A 256 5.80 17.60 -8.19
CA TRP A 256 6.01 17.16 -9.56
C TRP A 256 6.17 15.65 -9.68
N ASP A 257 6.40 14.93 -8.58
CA ASP A 257 6.44 13.47 -8.60
C ASP A 257 5.03 12.94 -8.90
N PRO A 258 4.83 12.18 -9.99
CA PRO A 258 3.53 11.60 -10.32
C PRO A 258 2.89 10.78 -9.20
N ALA A 259 3.68 10.08 -8.38
CA ALA A 259 3.14 9.35 -7.22
C ALA A 259 2.55 10.32 -6.18
N VAL A 260 3.20 11.46 -5.97
CA VAL A 260 2.70 12.54 -5.11
C VAL A 260 1.47 13.20 -5.73
N ALA A 261 1.57 13.62 -6.99
CA ALA A 261 0.52 14.37 -7.69
C ALA A 261 -0.81 13.60 -7.72
N ARG A 262 -0.76 12.28 -7.96
CA ARG A 262 -1.93 11.40 -8.08
C ARG A 262 -2.67 11.15 -6.77
N VAL A 263 -2.01 11.29 -5.63
CA VAL A 263 -2.65 11.09 -4.32
C VAL A 263 -2.99 12.43 -3.68
N TYR A 264 -2.02 13.35 -3.66
CA TYR A 264 -2.15 14.63 -2.97
C TYR A 264 -3.20 15.53 -3.63
N PHE A 265 -3.16 15.72 -4.96
CA PHE A 265 -4.09 16.67 -5.62
C PHE A 265 -5.55 16.22 -5.59
N PRO A 266 -5.90 14.95 -5.85
CA PRO A 266 -7.26 14.46 -5.60
C PRO A 266 -7.66 14.56 -4.12
N GLY A 267 -6.72 14.32 -3.21
CA GLY A 267 -6.94 14.43 -1.76
C GLY A 267 -7.30 15.82 -1.26
N ILE A 268 -6.88 16.87 -1.99
CA ILE A 268 -7.23 18.27 -1.71
C ILE A 268 -8.36 18.80 -2.59
N ALA A 269 -9.05 17.96 -3.39
CA ALA A 269 -9.98 18.43 -4.41
C ALA A 269 -11.17 19.24 -3.88
N SER A 270 -11.55 19.04 -2.61
CA SER A 270 -12.60 19.79 -1.90
C SER A 270 -12.06 20.95 -1.05
N ARG A 271 -10.77 21.30 -1.18
CA ARG A 271 -10.08 22.33 -0.40
C ARG A 271 -9.78 23.57 -1.26
N PRO A 272 -10.72 24.53 -1.40
CA PRO A 272 -10.53 25.70 -2.26
C PRO A 272 -9.28 26.51 -1.94
N GLU A 273 -8.92 26.63 -0.66
CA GLU A 273 -7.71 27.34 -0.23
C GLU A 273 -6.41 26.70 -0.73
N ARG A 274 -6.41 25.39 -0.98
CA ARG A 274 -5.27 24.65 -1.55
C ARG A 274 -5.33 24.67 -3.08
N VAL A 275 -6.51 24.39 -3.64
CA VAL A 275 -6.73 24.33 -5.09
C VAL A 275 -6.48 25.68 -5.74
N ASP A 276 -7.06 26.77 -5.23
CA ASP A 276 -6.87 28.12 -5.77
C ASP A 276 -5.40 28.55 -5.71
N ARG A 277 -4.64 28.02 -4.75
CA ARG A 277 -3.24 28.40 -4.56
C ARG A 277 -2.29 27.69 -5.50
N ILE A 278 -2.58 26.44 -5.84
CA ILE A 278 -1.72 25.59 -6.67
C ILE A 278 -2.15 25.65 -8.13
N PHE A 279 -3.45 25.56 -8.40
CA PHE A 279 -4.04 25.44 -9.72
C PHE A 279 -4.49 26.79 -10.31
N ARG A 280 -4.07 27.93 -9.74
CA ARG A 280 -4.25 29.26 -10.34
C ARG A 280 -2.95 30.03 -10.35
N VAL A 281 -2.49 30.37 -11.55
CA VAL A 281 -1.31 31.22 -11.75
C VAL A 281 -1.67 32.68 -11.47
N ALA A 282 -2.88 33.09 -11.86
CA ALA A 282 -3.53 34.35 -11.50
C ALA A 282 -5.04 34.11 -11.32
N ALA A 283 -5.79 35.11 -10.86
CA ALA A 283 -7.22 34.97 -10.55
C ALA A 283 -8.06 34.39 -11.71
N ASP A 284 -7.70 34.71 -12.94
CA ASP A 284 -8.34 34.34 -14.20
C ASP A 284 -7.48 33.38 -15.07
N VAL A 285 -6.34 32.92 -14.55
CA VAL A 285 -5.40 32.06 -15.29
C VAL A 285 -5.30 30.71 -14.57
N PRO A 286 -6.16 29.72 -14.92
CA PRO A 286 -6.10 28.40 -14.35
C PRO A 286 -4.86 27.65 -14.83
N LEU A 287 -4.41 26.72 -13.99
CA LEU A 287 -3.40 25.72 -14.31
C LEU A 287 -4.08 24.36 -14.31
N GLU A 288 -3.98 23.64 -15.41
CA GLU A 288 -4.35 22.24 -15.53
C GLU A 288 -3.10 21.38 -15.38
N MET A 289 -3.24 20.23 -14.71
CA MET A 289 -2.18 19.23 -14.61
C MET A 289 -2.63 17.90 -15.19
N VAL A 290 -1.75 17.22 -15.92
CA VAL A 290 -1.98 15.88 -16.45
C VAL A 290 -0.81 14.96 -16.07
N THR A 291 -1.12 13.79 -15.52
CA THR A 291 -0.12 12.79 -15.11
C THR A 291 -0.59 11.38 -15.43
N GLY A 292 0.31 10.49 -15.86
CA GLY A 292 -0.02 9.11 -16.22
C GLY A 292 0.32 8.08 -15.14
N GLU A 293 -0.38 6.94 -15.18
CA GLU A 293 0.04 5.67 -14.56
C GLU A 293 -0.48 4.51 -15.43
N GLY A 294 0.42 3.60 -15.83
CA GLY A 294 0.03 2.44 -16.65
C GLY A 294 -0.63 2.84 -17.98
N ALA A 295 -1.88 2.44 -18.18
CA ALA A 295 -2.70 2.75 -19.36
C ALA A 295 -3.76 3.83 -19.09
N GLN A 296 -3.51 4.71 -18.12
CA GLN A 296 -4.43 5.78 -17.73
C GLN A 296 -3.70 7.11 -17.56
N ALA A 297 -4.42 8.20 -17.83
CA ALA A 297 -4.02 9.56 -17.50
C ALA A 297 -5.05 10.20 -16.56
N LEU A 298 -4.55 10.89 -15.55
CA LEU A 298 -5.32 11.70 -14.62
C LEU A 298 -5.20 13.16 -15.04
N ARG A 299 -6.33 13.82 -15.28
CA ARG A 299 -6.43 15.26 -15.57
C ARG A 299 -7.02 15.97 -14.36
N LEU A 300 -6.35 17.03 -13.93
CA LEU A 300 -6.67 17.82 -12.74
C LEU A 300 -6.87 19.26 -13.18
N VAL A 301 -8.10 19.78 -13.06
CA VAL A 301 -8.44 21.13 -13.52
C VAL A 301 -9.39 21.81 -12.52
N PRO A 302 -9.18 23.09 -12.17
CA PRO A 302 -10.15 23.83 -11.37
C PRO A 302 -11.52 23.79 -12.02
N ARG A 303 -12.57 23.53 -11.23
CA ARG A 303 -13.95 23.50 -11.71
C ARG A 303 -14.34 24.85 -12.33
N ASP A 304 -14.00 25.93 -11.63
CA ASP A 304 -14.27 27.29 -12.10
C ASP A 304 -13.00 27.88 -12.73
N PRO A 305 -13.09 28.44 -13.96
CA PRO A 305 -11.94 29.00 -14.66
C PRO A 305 -11.38 30.24 -13.97
N THR A 306 -12.19 30.90 -13.13
CA THR A 306 -11.80 32.07 -12.34
C THR A 306 -11.94 31.77 -10.85
N GLY A 307 -11.15 32.47 -10.03
CA GLY A 307 -11.19 32.35 -8.58
C GLY A 307 -10.34 33.43 -7.91
N PRO A 308 -10.13 33.34 -6.59
CA PRO A 308 -9.27 34.29 -5.90
C PRO A 308 -7.82 34.20 -6.39
N ALA A 309 -7.11 35.32 -6.39
CA ALA A 309 -5.69 35.33 -6.68
C ALA A 309 -4.92 34.50 -5.62
N ALA A 310 -3.95 33.70 -6.07
CA ALA A 310 -3.15 32.87 -5.18
C ALA A 310 -2.41 33.69 -4.12
N GLU A 311 -2.68 33.43 -2.83
CA GLU A 311 -2.06 34.17 -1.72
C GLU A 311 -0.53 34.01 -1.72
N ALA A 312 0.21 35.09 -1.46
CA ALA A 312 1.68 35.15 -1.55
C ALA A 312 2.44 34.28 -0.51
N LYS A 313 1.81 33.91 0.62
CA LYS A 313 2.48 33.18 1.70
C LYS A 313 2.99 31.79 1.24
N PRO A 314 3.82 31.08 2.02
CA PRO A 314 4.14 29.66 1.82
C PRO A 314 3.03 28.73 2.33
N ILE A 315 2.81 27.58 1.66
CA ILE A 315 1.83 26.59 2.11
C ILE A 315 2.38 25.95 3.39
N VAL A 316 1.52 25.85 4.41
CA VAL A 316 1.79 25.14 5.66
C VAL A 316 0.95 23.89 5.66
N PHE A 317 1.58 22.72 5.70
CA PHE A 317 0.93 21.42 5.74
C PHE A 317 0.30 21.20 7.11
N ASP A 318 -0.97 20.82 7.10
CA ASP A 318 -1.71 20.40 8.29
C ASP A 318 -1.78 18.87 8.37
N ALA A 319 -2.49 18.36 9.38
CA ALA A 319 -2.65 16.92 9.59
C ALA A 319 -3.23 16.18 8.37
N GLN A 320 -4.11 16.81 7.58
CA GLN A 320 -4.68 16.19 6.38
C GLN A 320 -3.63 16.10 5.26
N ASP A 321 -2.84 17.16 5.07
CA ASP A 321 -1.74 17.14 4.10
C ASP A 321 -0.69 16.08 4.47
N HIS A 322 -0.35 15.96 5.75
CA HIS A 322 0.56 14.90 6.24
C HIS A 322 -0.01 13.49 6.05
N ALA A 323 -1.31 13.29 6.30
CA ALA A 323 -1.96 12.00 6.04
C ALA A 323 -1.94 11.62 4.56
N LEU A 324 -2.14 12.58 3.65
CA LEU A 324 -1.99 12.35 2.20
C LEU A 324 -0.55 11.98 1.84
N MET A 325 0.44 12.61 2.46
CA MET A 325 1.84 12.28 2.22
C MET A 325 2.24 10.92 2.77
N GLN A 326 1.70 10.54 3.91
CA GLN A 326 1.86 9.19 4.43
C GLN A 326 1.24 8.15 3.48
N SER A 327 0.08 8.43 2.88
CA SER A 327 -0.55 7.54 1.89
C SER A 327 0.33 7.34 0.64
N VAL A 328 1.02 8.39 0.18
CA VAL A 328 2.00 8.27 -0.92
C VAL A 328 3.15 7.34 -0.50
N ALA A 329 3.75 7.60 0.65
CA ALA A 329 4.87 6.80 1.16
C ALA A 329 4.49 5.32 1.33
N ASP A 330 3.31 5.06 1.90
CA ASP A 330 2.77 3.71 2.08
C ASP A 330 2.55 3.00 0.74
N THR A 331 2.00 3.70 -0.26
CA THR A 331 1.77 3.12 -1.60
C THR A 331 3.09 2.74 -2.27
N THR A 332 4.07 3.64 -2.27
CA THR A 332 5.40 3.36 -2.83
C THR A 332 6.08 2.22 -2.09
N PHE A 333 6.04 2.23 -0.76
CA PHE A 333 6.69 1.20 0.05
C PHE A 333 6.05 -0.18 -0.14
N ARG A 334 4.73 -0.25 -0.32
CA ARG A 334 4.02 -1.49 -0.70
C ARG A 334 4.49 -2.03 -2.05
N ALA A 335 4.59 -1.17 -3.06
CA ALA A 335 5.03 -1.56 -4.40
C ALA A 335 6.48 -2.07 -4.40
N GLU A 336 7.39 -1.37 -3.72
CA GLU A 336 8.78 -1.80 -3.53
C GLU A 336 8.87 -3.15 -2.80
N THR A 337 8.05 -3.34 -1.76
CA THR A 337 8.03 -4.62 -1.01
C THR A 337 7.53 -5.76 -1.90
N ALA A 338 6.49 -5.54 -2.71
CA ALA A 338 5.99 -6.53 -3.65
C ALA A 338 7.06 -6.93 -4.68
N ASP A 339 7.78 -5.97 -5.23
CA ASP A 339 8.86 -6.21 -6.19
C ASP A 339 10.04 -6.97 -5.56
N TRP A 340 10.44 -6.55 -4.35
CA TRP A 340 11.46 -7.24 -3.57
C TRP A 340 11.07 -8.70 -3.26
N LEU A 341 9.81 -8.96 -2.88
CA LEU A 341 9.33 -10.32 -2.62
C LEU A 341 9.41 -11.21 -3.87
N ARG A 342 8.98 -10.70 -5.03
CA ARG A 342 9.05 -11.45 -6.30
C ARG A 342 10.47 -11.73 -6.74
N THR A 343 11.35 -10.75 -6.60
CA THR A 343 12.75 -10.87 -7.01
C THR A 343 13.57 -11.75 -6.05
N GLY A 344 13.36 -11.58 -4.74
CA GLY A 344 14.11 -12.29 -3.71
C GLY A 344 13.64 -13.73 -3.46
N TYR A 345 12.36 -14.03 -3.70
CA TYR A 345 11.78 -15.36 -3.45
C TYR A 345 10.86 -15.79 -4.61
N PRO A 346 11.39 -15.94 -5.84
CA PRO A 346 10.59 -16.21 -7.03
C PRO A 346 9.79 -17.52 -6.92
N ASP A 347 10.37 -18.57 -6.32
CA ASP A 347 9.71 -19.87 -6.12
C ASP A 347 8.41 -19.76 -5.31
N ARG A 348 8.27 -18.70 -4.50
CA ARG A 348 7.10 -18.47 -3.65
C ARG A 348 6.10 -17.50 -4.27
N PHE A 349 6.59 -16.38 -4.79
CA PHE A 349 5.73 -15.24 -5.14
C PHE A 349 5.59 -14.99 -6.65
N ALA A 350 6.33 -15.69 -7.52
CA ALA A 350 6.17 -15.52 -8.97
C ALA A 350 4.76 -15.91 -9.46
N ALA A 351 4.13 -16.89 -8.80
CA ALA A 351 2.79 -17.36 -9.14
C ALA A 351 1.65 -16.56 -8.47
N PHE A 352 1.97 -15.59 -7.59
CA PHE A 352 0.94 -14.82 -6.89
C PHE A 352 0.27 -13.83 -7.85
N ASP A 353 -1.06 -13.85 -7.85
CA ASP A 353 -1.84 -12.80 -8.50
C ASP A 353 -1.74 -11.46 -7.74
N ALA A 354 -2.39 -10.42 -8.27
CA ALA A 354 -2.34 -9.09 -7.68
C ALA A 354 -2.96 -9.03 -6.27
N ALA A 355 -4.04 -9.78 -6.01
CA ALA A 355 -4.74 -9.78 -4.73
C ALA A 355 -3.95 -10.56 -3.67
N GLN A 356 -3.36 -11.70 -4.04
CA GLN A 356 -2.48 -12.47 -3.17
C GLN A 356 -1.23 -11.67 -2.81
N MET A 357 -0.64 -10.97 -3.78
CA MET A 357 0.53 -10.12 -3.53
C MET A 357 0.19 -8.96 -2.59
N ASP A 358 -0.93 -8.27 -2.81
CA ASP A 358 -1.36 -7.20 -1.90
C ASP A 358 -1.63 -7.74 -0.48
N GLY A 359 -2.26 -8.92 -0.36
CA GLY A 359 -2.46 -9.59 0.93
C GLY A 359 -1.15 -9.90 1.67
N ALA A 360 -0.16 -10.44 0.97
CA ALA A 360 1.16 -10.72 1.53
C ALA A 360 1.87 -9.46 2.02
N VAL A 361 1.89 -8.40 1.19
CA VAL A 361 2.50 -7.12 1.56
C VAL A 361 1.75 -6.46 2.71
N ALA A 362 0.42 -6.43 2.66
CA ALA A 362 -0.40 -5.85 3.73
C ALA A 362 -0.13 -6.54 5.06
N HIS A 363 0.01 -7.87 5.05
CA HIS A 363 0.36 -8.67 6.23
C HIS A 363 1.72 -8.27 6.82
N ILE A 364 2.78 -8.23 6.00
CA ILE A 364 4.12 -7.81 6.44
C ILE A 364 4.10 -6.40 7.04
N MET A 365 3.39 -5.48 6.39
CA MET A 365 3.29 -4.09 6.86
C MET A 365 2.53 -3.98 8.19
N ALA A 366 1.43 -4.71 8.32
CA ALA A 366 0.62 -4.71 9.54
C ALA A 366 1.41 -5.29 10.72
N GLU A 367 2.03 -6.45 10.53
CA GLU A 367 2.78 -7.10 11.59
C GLU A 367 4.08 -6.37 11.92
N GLY A 368 4.76 -5.80 10.92
CA GLY A 368 5.93 -4.94 11.13
C GLY A 368 5.59 -3.73 11.99
N ARG A 369 4.48 -3.05 11.73
CA ARG A 369 4.01 -1.96 12.61
C ARG A 369 3.68 -2.45 14.02
N ARG A 370 3.11 -3.65 14.16
CA ARG A 370 2.75 -4.24 15.46
C ARG A 370 3.97 -4.50 16.34
N VAL A 371 5.09 -4.90 15.73
CA VAL A 371 6.37 -5.17 16.42
C VAL A 371 7.32 -3.97 16.41
N GLY A 372 6.86 -2.79 15.96
CA GLY A 372 7.62 -1.55 16.02
C GLY A 372 8.72 -1.39 14.95
N CYS A 373 8.60 -2.02 13.79
CA CYS A 373 9.48 -1.74 12.65
C CYS A 373 9.37 -0.26 12.23
N VAL A 374 10.51 0.41 12.08
CA VAL A 374 10.57 1.84 11.71
C VAL A 374 11.34 2.08 10.41
N SER A 375 12.22 1.16 10.02
CA SER A 375 13.06 1.26 8.82
C SER A 375 12.73 0.20 7.77
N LYS A 376 13.10 0.44 6.51
CA LYS A 376 12.96 -0.55 5.43
C LYS A 376 13.71 -1.86 5.76
N ASP A 377 14.86 -1.77 6.43
CA ASP A 377 15.67 -2.92 6.83
C ASP A 377 15.00 -3.76 7.93
N ASP A 378 14.26 -3.12 8.85
CA ASP A 378 13.46 -3.84 9.85
C ASP A 378 12.35 -4.65 9.17
N PHE A 379 11.60 -4.02 8.26
CA PHE A 379 10.53 -4.68 7.51
C PHE A 379 11.04 -5.81 6.63
N ALA A 380 12.13 -5.59 5.88
CA ALA A 380 12.71 -6.60 5.01
C ALA A 380 13.21 -7.81 5.80
N TYR A 381 13.85 -7.57 6.96
CA TYR A 381 14.34 -8.66 7.81
C TYR A 381 13.22 -9.41 8.51
N LEU A 382 12.20 -8.70 9.00
CA LEU A 382 11.00 -9.34 9.52
C LEU A 382 10.32 -10.21 8.46
N ALA A 383 10.14 -9.69 7.24
CA ALA A 383 9.58 -10.43 6.13
C ALA A 383 10.38 -11.70 5.80
N HIS A 384 11.72 -11.62 5.80
CA HIS A 384 12.58 -12.80 5.66
C HIS A 384 12.31 -13.85 6.75
N MET A 385 12.19 -13.42 8.01
CA MET A 385 11.87 -14.33 9.10
C MET A 385 10.47 -14.93 8.97
N MET A 386 9.45 -14.14 8.58
CA MET A 386 8.09 -14.61 8.32
C MET A 386 8.06 -15.63 7.17
N ILE A 387 8.86 -15.42 6.13
CA ILE A 387 8.99 -16.35 5.00
C ILE A 387 9.58 -17.69 5.47
N THR A 388 10.55 -17.67 6.38
CA THR A 388 11.21 -18.88 6.87
C THR A 388 10.41 -19.59 7.96
N LEU A 389 10.02 -18.87 9.02
CA LEU A 389 9.38 -19.43 10.23
C LEU A 389 7.85 -19.50 10.15
N GLY A 390 7.25 -18.91 9.11
CA GLY A 390 5.80 -18.77 8.92
C GLY A 390 5.31 -17.36 9.24
N GLY A 391 4.27 -16.92 8.53
CA GLY A 391 3.77 -15.54 8.58
C GLY A 391 3.28 -15.05 9.95
N TRP A 392 3.08 -15.97 10.90
CA TRP A 392 2.54 -15.67 12.23
C TRP A 392 3.49 -16.03 13.38
N PHE A 393 4.78 -16.27 13.11
CA PHE A 393 5.70 -16.77 14.14
C PHE A 393 5.83 -15.83 15.36
N HIS A 394 5.73 -14.50 15.15
CA HIS A 394 5.93 -13.46 16.17
C HIS A 394 4.76 -13.32 17.15
N ILE A 395 3.59 -13.89 16.84
CA ILE A 395 2.47 -14.02 17.77
C ILE A 395 2.49 -15.34 18.53
N THR A 396 3.47 -16.20 18.23
CA THR A 396 3.70 -17.43 19.01
C THR A 396 4.66 -17.15 20.17
N GLY A 397 4.78 -18.08 21.11
CA GLY A 397 5.82 -18.04 22.14
C GLY A 397 7.20 -18.57 21.69
N TYR A 398 7.39 -18.88 20.40
CA TYR A 398 8.56 -19.61 19.91
C TYR A 398 8.99 -19.24 18.47
N PRO A 399 10.29 -19.09 18.15
CA PRO A 399 11.45 -19.18 19.04
C PRO A 399 11.49 -18.03 20.04
N THR A 400 11.60 -18.37 21.33
CA THR A 400 11.39 -17.42 22.44
C THR A 400 12.31 -16.21 22.34
N THR A 401 13.60 -16.41 22.03
CA THR A 401 14.57 -15.31 21.88
C THR A 401 14.16 -14.29 20.81
N LEU A 402 13.57 -14.72 19.69
CA LEU A 402 13.16 -13.82 18.62
C LEU A 402 11.88 -13.07 19.00
N VAL A 403 10.93 -13.78 19.60
CA VAL A 403 9.68 -13.20 20.08
C VAL A 403 9.95 -12.15 21.16
N GLU A 404 10.86 -12.42 22.10
CA GLU A 404 11.28 -11.45 23.11
C GLU A 404 11.88 -10.18 22.51
N ILE A 405 12.74 -10.31 21.49
CA ILE A 405 13.30 -9.15 20.77
C ILE A 405 12.19 -8.33 20.09
N LEU A 406 11.18 -8.98 19.50
CA LEU A 406 10.09 -8.30 18.78
C LEU A 406 9.11 -7.56 19.71
N HIS A 407 8.99 -7.98 20.97
CA HIS A 407 8.04 -7.40 21.93
C HIS A 407 8.67 -6.46 22.96
N ASP A 408 10.00 -6.39 23.06
CA ASP A 408 10.67 -5.52 24.04
C ASP A 408 10.70 -4.03 23.67
N GLN A 409 10.30 -3.69 22.44
CA GLN A 409 10.22 -2.32 21.89
C GLN A 409 11.51 -1.50 22.03
N THR A 410 12.65 -2.17 22.02
CA THR A 410 13.95 -1.50 22.01
C THR A 410 14.40 -1.13 20.59
N GLY A 411 15.25 -0.10 20.47
CA GLY A 411 15.84 0.28 19.18
C GLY A 411 16.84 -0.77 18.65
N ASP A 412 17.28 -0.56 17.40
CA ASP A 412 18.24 -1.45 16.68
C ASP A 412 17.68 -2.86 16.38
N LEU A 413 16.38 -2.92 16.06
CA LEU A 413 15.62 -4.16 15.87
C LEU A 413 16.29 -5.09 14.84
N HIS A 414 16.57 -4.59 13.63
CA HIS A 414 17.25 -5.36 12.57
C HIS A 414 18.57 -6.04 13.03
N SER A 415 19.48 -5.30 13.66
CA SER A 415 20.78 -5.79 14.14
C SER A 415 20.66 -6.83 15.24
N ARG A 416 19.66 -6.67 16.12
CA ARG A 416 19.38 -7.65 17.17
C ARG A 416 18.79 -8.94 16.60
N LEU A 417 17.79 -8.83 15.72
CA LEU A 417 17.19 -9.97 15.05
C LEU A 417 18.22 -10.72 14.20
N SER A 418 19.07 -10.00 13.46
CA SER A 418 20.07 -10.64 12.60
C SER A 418 21.11 -11.48 13.33
N ARG A 419 21.52 -11.03 14.53
CA ARG A 419 22.41 -11.81 15.40
C ARG A 419 21.73 -13.03 16.03
N ALA A 420 20.44 -12.92 16.36
CA ALA A 420 19.70 -13.95 17.07
C ALA A 420 19.08 -15.01 16.14
N PHE A 421 18.80 -14.66 14.88
CA PHE A 421 17.99 -15.48 13.97
C PHE A 421 18.59 -16.85 13.67
N LEU A 422 19.82 -16.91 13.17
CA LEU A 422 20.42 -18.17 12.75
C LEU A 422 20.56 -19.17 13.91
N PRO A 423 21.07 -18.80 15.11
CA PRO A 423 21.10 -19.69 16.26
C PRO A 423 19.70 -20.16 16.69
N ALA A 424 18.71 -19.25 16.70
CA ALA A 424 17.34 -19.59 17.06
C ALA A 424 16.69 -20.55 16.06
N TRP A 425 16.92 -20.35 14.76
CA TRP A 425 16.44 -21.26 13.71
C TRP A 425 17.10 -22.63 13.80
N GLN A 426 18.42 -22.71 13.97
CA GLN A 426 19.13 -23.99 14.11
C GLN A 426 18.66 -24.82 15.31
N ALA A 427 18.27 -24.16 16.41
CA ALA A 427 17.71 -24.82 17.59
C ALA A 427 16.23 -25.23 17.44
N SER A 428 15.57 -24.82 16.35
CA SER A 428 14.13 -25.00 16.16
C SER A 428 13.73 -26.42 15.76
N PRO A 429 12.50 -26.85 16.11
CA PRO A 429 11.93 -28.08 15.57
C PRO A 429 11.83 -28.07 14.05
N GLN A 430 11.65 -26.91 13.43
CA GLN A 430 11.59 -26.78 11.98
C GLN A 430 12.93 -27.19 11.34
N ALA A 431 14.05 -26.68 11.86
CA ALA A 431 15.37 -27.11 11.39
C ALA A 431 15.61 -28.60 11.64
N ALA A 432 15.19 -29.12 12.80
CA ALA A 432 15.30 -30.55 13.11
C ALA A 432 14.49 -31.42 12.14
N VAL A 433 13.25 -31.03 11.80
CA VAL A 433 12.42 -31.71 10.80
C VAL A 433 13.07 -31.68 9.42
N MET A 434 13.61 -30.54 9.01
CA MET A 434 14.30 -30.40 7.72
C MET A 434 15.55 -31.29 7.64
N ALA A 435 16.28 -31.44 8.74
CA ALA A 435 17.48 -32.30 8.80
C ALA A 435 17.17 -33.79 8.60
N VAL A 436 15.98 -34.26 8.98
CA VAL A 436 15.53 -35.66 8.85
C VAL A 436 14.43 -35.84 7.81
N TRP A 437 14.21 -34.83 6.94
CA TRP A 437 13.02 -34.76 6.09
C TRP A 437 12.86 -35.97 5.17
N GLN A 438 13.94 -36.44 4.56
CA GLN A 438 13.89 -37.59 3.64
C GLN A 438 13.46 -38.88 4.36
N GLU A 439 14.02 -39.17 5.54
CA GLU A 439 13.67 -40.35 6.33
C GLU A 439 12.25 -40.25 6.90
N LEU A 440 11.87 -39.07 7.38
CA LEU A 440 10.53 -38.79 7.87
C LEU A 440 9.50 -38.98 6.76
N ARG A 441 9.72 -38.39 5.58
CA ARG A 441 8.84 -38.54 4.43
C ARG A 441 8.70 -40.00 4.02
N ALA A 442 9.80 -40.75 3.94
CA ALA A 442 9.76 -42.18 3.62
C ALA A 442 8.94 -43.00 4.63
N HIS A 443 9.08 -42.71 5.93
CA HIS A 443 8.26 -43.34 6.98
C HIS A 443 6.77 -43.01 6.79
N LEU A 444 6.44 -41.74 6.56
CA LEU A 444 5.05 -41.28 6.40
C LEU A 444 4.39 -41.89 5.15
N SER A 445 5.10 -41.95 4.03
CA SER A 445 4.61 -42.54 2.78
C SER A 445 4.40 -44.06 2.87
N ALA A 446 5.05 -44.75 3.81
CA ALA A 446 4.87 -46.19 4.03
C ALA A 446 3.61 -46.52 4.85
N LEU A 447 2.99 -45.53 5.51
CA LEU A 447 1.78 -45.72 6.30
C LEU A 447 0.52 -45.72 5.41
N PRO A 448 -0.51 -46.51 5.75
CA PRO A 448 -1.84 -46.39 5.14
C PRO A 448 -2.38 -44.96 5.26
N VAL A 449 -3.09 -44.46 4.24
CA VAL A 449 -3.57 -43.07 4.17
C VAL A 449 -4.43 -42.69 5.38
N GLU A 450 -5.23 -43.63 5.87
CA GLU A 450 -6.07 -43.52 7.07
C GLU A 450 -5.28 -43.46 8.39
N ALA A 451 -4.05 -43.97 8.40
CA ALA A 451 -3.14 -43.96 9.53
C ALA A 451 -2.12 -42.81 9.47
N GLN A 452 -1.95 -42.16 8.31
CA GLN A 452 -1.03 -41.04 8.12
C GLN A 452 -1.39 -39.87 9.05
N VAL A 453 -0.58 -39.72 10.08
CA VAL A 453 -0.55 -38.61 11.05
C VAL A 453 -1.88 -38.40 11.79
N THR A 454 -2.40 -39.47 12.36
CA THR A 454 -3.29 -39.33 13.53
C THR A 454 -2.52 -38.67 14.69
N PRO A 455 -3.19 -38.12 15.73
CA PRO A 455 -2.48 -37.58 16.90
C PRO A 455 -1.55 -38.60 17.57
N GLN A 456 -1.91 -39.88 17.53
CA GLN A 456 -1.07 -40.98 18.02
C GLN A 456 0.18 -41.16 17.16
N GLU A 457 0.03 -41.19 15.84
CA GLU A 457 1.16 -41.33 14.92
C GLU A 457 2.08 -40.10 14.98
N PHE A 458 1.55 -38.90 15.14
CA PHE A 458 2.35 -37.70 15.41
C PHE A 458 3.21 -37.86 16.66
N GLY A 459 2.67 -38.45 17.74
CA GLY A 459 3.43 -38.80 18.93
C GLY A 459 4.57 -39.79 18.66
N ALA A 460 4.31 -40.82 17.85
CA ALA A 460 5.33 -41.80 17.46
C ALA A 460 6.44 -41.17 16.58
N VAL A 461 6.06 -40.33 15.62
CA VAL A 461 6.96 -39.58 14.75
C VAL A 461 7.88 -38.66 15.57
N THR A 462 7.32 -37.86 16.47
CA THR A 462 8.11 -36.95 17.30
C THR A 462 9.05 -37.69 18.24
N ALA A 463 8.60 -38.80 18.85
CA ALA A 463 9.44 -39.64 19.72
C ALA A 463 10.58 -40.36 18.97
N ARG A 464 10.39 -40.65 17.68
CA ARG A 464 11.41 -41.33 16.86
C ARG A 464 12.40 -40.36 16.21
N PHE A 465 11.89 -39.30 15.59
CA PHE A 465 12.69 -38.42 14.72
C PHE A 465 13.11 -37.11 15.39
N LEU A 466 12.39 -36.67 16.43
CA LEU A 466 12.60 -35.35 17.07
C LEU A 466 12.85 -35.45 18.59
N GLN A 467 13.21 -36.63 19.09
CA GLN A 467 13.40 -36.89 20.53
C GLN A 467 14.34 -35.86 21.22
N PRO A 468 15.48 -35.46 20.62
CA PRO A 468 16.36 -34.47 21.23
C PRO A 468 15.72 -33.07 21.36
N HIS A 469 14.65 -32.82 20.61
CA HIS A 469 13.95 -31.53 20.52
C HIS A 469 12.55 -31.56 21.16
N ALA A 470 12.19 -32.57 21.96
CA ALA A 470 10.84 -32.74 22.49
C ALA A 470 10.27 -31.51 23.22
N ASN A 471 11.09 -30.82 24.03
CA ASN A 471 10.69 -29.59 24.71
C ASN A 471 10.41 -28.45 23.72
N SER A 472 11.28 -28.29 22.73
CA SER A 472 11.16 -27.27 21.68
C SER A 472 9.96 -27.54 20.78
N VAL A 473 9.64 -28.81 20.48
CA VAL A 473 8.41 -29.21 19.75
C VAL A 473 7.17 -28.80 20.53
N ASN A 474 7.13 -29.05 21.84
CA ASN A 474 6.00 -28.65 22.67
C ASN A 474 5.84 -27.12 22.72
N ALA A 475 6.93 -26.37 22.84
CA ALA A 475 6.90 -24.90 22.81
C ALA A 475 6.41 -24.37 21.46
N ALA A 476 6.93 -24.89 20.34
CA ALA A 476 6.53 -24.47 19.00
C ALA A 476 5.06 -24.76 18.68
N LEU A 477 4.48 -25.82 19.26
CA LEU A 477 3.09 -26.22 19.03
C LEU A 477 2.10 -25.65 20.04
N ALA A 478 2.55 -24.92 21.07
CA ALA A 478 1.68 -24.44 22.14
C ALA A 478 0.52 -23.59 21.60
N ALA A 479 0.80 -22.61 20.73
CA ALA A 479 -0.21 -21.74 20.12
C ALA A 479 -1.15 -22.54 19.18
N THR A 480 -0.61 -23.44 18.34
CA THR A 480 -1.44 -24.27 17.47
C THR A 480 -2.38 -25.19 18.25
N LYS A 481 -1.91 -25.77 19.37
CA LYS A 481 -2.75 -26.61 20.24
C LYS A 481 -3.88 -25.82 20.91
N GLN A 482 -3.64 -24.54 21.22
CA GLN A 482 -4.69 -23.64 21.73
C GLN A 482 -5.75 -23.37 20.66
N ASP A 483 -5.31 -23.03 19.43
CA ASP A 483 -6.22 -22.77 18.30
C ASP A 483 -7.02 -24.01 17.87
N LEU A 484 -6.44 -25.22 18.04
CA LEU A 484 -7.04 -26.48 17.59
C LEU A 484 -8.49 -26.68 18.10
N ALA A 485 -8.78 -26.21 19.31
CA ALA A 485 -10.10 -26.33 19.92
C ALA A 485 -11.20 -25.57 19.13
N GLY A 486 -10.83 -24.54 18.37
CA GLY A 486 -11.76 -23.72 17.59
C GLY A 486 -11.91 -24.13 16.11
N LEU A 487 -11.13 -25.10 15.61
CA LEU A 487 -11.03 -25.39 14.17
C LEU A 487 -11.97 -26.51 13.66
N ASP A 488 -12.70 -27.19 14.54
CA ASP A 488 -13.62 -28.31 14.21
C ASP A 488 -13.06 -29.29 13.15
N LEU A 489 -11.89 -29.87 13.43
CA LEU A 489 -11.15 -30.73 12.50
C LEU A 489 -11.32 -32.22 12.84
N PRO A 490 -11.45 -33.10 11.83
CA PRO A 490 -11.44 -34.54 12.05
C PRO A 490 -10.06 -35.00 12.56
N LEU A 491 -10.01 -36.07 13.36
CA LEU A 491 -8.79 -36.53 14.03
C LEU A 491 -7.54 -36.64 13.11
N PRO A 492 -7.61 -37.18 11.88
CA PRO A 492 -6.45 -37.20 10.98
C PRO A 492 -5.95 -35.80 10.59
N ALA A 493 -6.85 -34.84 10.35
CA ALA A 493 -6.47 -33.46 10.02
C ALA A 493 -5.80 -32.75 11.21
N GLN A 494 -6.13 -33.12 12.45
CA GLN A 494 -5.48 -32.57 13.64
C GLN A 494 -4.00 -32.94 13.72
N GLY A 495 -3.65 -34.22 13.48
CA GLY A 495 -2.25 -34.61 13.50
C GLY A 495 -1.47 -34.05 12.31
N ARG A 496 -2.06 -34.01 11.10
CA ARG A 496 -1.49 -33.32 9.93
C ARG A 496 -1.20 -31.85 10.23
N LEU A 497 -2.13 -31.14 10.85
CA LEU A 497 -1.96 -29.75 11.28
C LEU A 497 -0.74 -29.58 12.21
N LEU A 498 -0.56 -30.48 13.19
CA LEU A 498 0.60 -30.41 14.10
C LEU A 498 1.92 -30.59 13.36
N LEU A 499 2.03 -31.57 12.47
CA LEU A 499 3.27 -31.79 11.72
C LEU A 499 3.55 -30.67 10.71
N LEU A 500 2.52 -30.25 9.97
CA LEU A 500 2.63 -29.14 9.02
C LEU A 500 2.96 -27.81 9.71
N THR A 501 2.51 -27.61 10.94
CA THR A 501 2.94 -26.45 11.76
C THR A 501 4.45 -26.47 12.01
N LEU A 502 5.05 -27.63 12.26
CA LEU A 502 6.50 -27.72 12.44
C LEU A 502 7.29 -27.41 11.16
N ILE A 503 6.66 -27.55 9.98
CA ILE A 503 7.29 -27.33 8.67
C ILE A 503 7.08 -25.89 8.18
N TYR A 504 5.83 -25.42 8.24
CA TYR A 504 5.39 -24.16 7.61
C TYR A 504 5.11 -23.04 8.59
N GLY A 505 5.10 -23.33 9.90
CA GLY A 505 4.82 -22.38 10.97
C GLY A 505 3.37 -22.42 11.48
N HIS A 506 3.14 -21.71 12.58
CA HIS A 506 1.81 -21.52 13.15
C HIS A 506 0.88 -20.82 12.15
N ARG A 507 -0.39 -21.26 12.09
CA ARG A 507 -1.42 -20.70 11.18
C ARG A 507 -1.06 -20.75 9.68
N PHE A 508 -0.23 -21.69 9.24
CA PHE A 508 0.14 -21.82 7.82
C PHE A 508 -1.05 -21.91 6.85
N TYR A 509 -2.21 -22.39 7.32
CA TYR A 509 -3.44 -22.57 6.54
C TYR A 509 -4.19 -21.25 6.26
N VAL A 510 -3.83 -20.16 6.96
CA VAL A 510 -4.31 -18.79 6.70
C VAL A 510 -3.13 -17.81 6.54
N ASP A 511 -1.92 -18.30 6.28
CA ASP A 511 -0.73 -17.48 6.12
C ASP A 511 -0.75 -16.76 4.76
N PRO A 512 -0.87 -15.41 4.71
CA PRO A 512 -0.93 -14.65 3.45
C PRO A 512 0.34 -14.79 2.60
N LEU A 513 1.44 -15.30 3.17
CA LEU A 513 2.68 -15.57 2.45
C LEU A 513 2.68 -16.92 1.73
N ARG A 514 1.54 -17.62 1.68
CA ARG A 514 1.38 -18.93 1.03
C ARG A 514 0.32 -18.87 -0.07
N GLY A 515 0.59 -19.53 -1.19
CA GLY A 515 -0.29 -19.53 -2.37
C GLY A 515 -1.66 -20.22 -2.15
N TRP A 516 -1.81 -20.98 -1.07
CA TRP A 516 -3.07 -21.62 -0.66
C TRP A 516 -3.90 -20.78 0.32
N ALA A 517 -3.45 -19.58 0.69
CA ALA A 517 -4.21 -18.68 1.56
C ALA A 517 -5.59 -18.38 0.95
N GLY A 518 -6.65 -18.48 1.77
CA GLY A 518 -8.03 -18.16 1.37
C GLY A 518 -8.93 -19.37 1.10
N GLN A 519 -8.41 -20.59 1.11
CA GLN A 519 -9.21 -21.83 1.08
C GLN A 519 -9.73 -22.19 2.48
N PRO A 520 -10.80 -23.01 2.58
CA PRO A 520 -11.25 -23.55 3.87
C PRO A 520 -10.12 -24.28 4.62
N THR A 521 -10.01 -24.10 5.93
CA THR A 521 -8.92 -24.64 6.75
C THR A 521 -8.69 -26.14 6.57
N ALA A 522 -9.76 -26.95 6.67
CA ALA A 522 -9.66 -28.40 6.55
C ALA A 522 -9.14 -28.83 5.16
N GLN A 523 -9.67 -28.22 4.09
CA GLN A 523 -9.24 -28.47 2.72
C GLN A 523 -7.78 -28.08 2.51
N THR A 524 -7.35 -26.95 3.09
CA THR A 524 -5.97 -26.47 3.00
C THR A 524 -5.01 -27.45 3.65
N ILE A 525 -5.33 -27.93 4.85
CA ILE A 525 -4.49 -28.90 5.58
C ILE A 525 -4.30 -30.17 4.74
N ASP A 526 -5.37 -30.71 4.16
CA ASP A 526 -5.29 -31.93 3.34
C ASP A 526 -4.53 -31.70 2.04
N THR A 527 -4.77 -30.57 1.35
CA THR A 527 -4.09 -30.24 0.10
C THR A 527 -2.59 -30.06 0.31
N VAL A 528 -2.21 -29.28 1.33
CA VAL A 528 -0.81 -29.05 1.68
C VAL A 528 -0.16 -30.35 2.14
N TRP A 529 -0.88 -31.21 2.86
CA TRP A 529 -0.39 -32.53 3.25
C TRP A 529 -0.01 -33.38 2.04
N GLN A 530 -0.91 -33.50 1.05
CA GLN A 530 -0.63 -34.26 -0.18
C GLN A 530 0.56 -33.69 -0.93
N ALA A 531 0.58 -32.37 -1.16
CA ALA A 531 1.69 -31.70 -1.86
C ALA A 531 3.03 -31.83 -1.11
N THR A 532 3.01 -31.99 0.21
CA THR A 532 4.22 -32.17 1.01
C THR A 532 4.76 -33.61 0.94
N LEU A 533 3.91 -34.61 0.68
CA LEU A 533 4.31 -36.01 0.55
C LEU A 533 4.65 -36.43 -0.90
N GLU A 534 4.18 -35.67 -1.90
CA GLU A 534 4.60 -35.74 -3.32
C GLU A 534 6.01 -35.18 -3.56
#